data_AF-X6LDT5-F1
#
_entry.id   AF-X6LDT5-F1
#
_cell.length_a   1.000
_cell.length_b   1.000
_cell.length_c   1.000
_cell.angle_alpha   90.00
_cell.angle_beta   90.00
_cell.angle_gamma   90.00
#
_symmetry.space_group_name_H-M   'P 1'
#
loop_
_entity.id
_entity.type
_entity.pdbx_description
1 polymer ?
#
loop_
_entity_poly.entity_id
_entity_poly.type
_entity_poly.pdbx_seq_one_letter_code
_entity_poly.pdbx_strand_id
1 'polypeptide(L)'
;ESFEHVEEWLNEVNRHASEATLKLLVGNKADLQEGKKVASEEAQSFADKLGISFLETSAKNATNVESAFLTMAKQLIVARFLLF
;
A
#
# COMPACT_ATOMS: atom_id res chain seq x y z
N GLU A 1 -16.22 -3.25 -1.00
CA GLU A 1 -16.40 -1.79 -0.81
C GLU A 1 -15.09 -1.03 -0.62
N SER A 2 -14.41 -1.00 0.55
CA SER A 2 -13.22 -0.11 0.68
C SER A 2 -12.08 -0.39 -0.31
N PHE A 3 -11.90 -1.66 -0.70
CA PHE A 3 -10.89 -2.05 -1.68
C PHE A 3 -11.24 -1.62 -3.12
N GLU A 4 -12.52 -1.58 -3.47
CA GLU A 4 -12.99 -1.15 -4.80
C GLU A 4 -12.68 0.32 -5.07
N HIS A 5 -12.61 1.15 -4.02
CA HIS A 5 -12.31 2.58 -4.13
C HIS A 5 -10.81 2.89 -4.31
N VAL A 6 -9.92 1.90 -4.21
CA VAL A 6 -8.47 2.14 -4.27
C VAL A 6 -8.05 2.70 -5.64
N GLU A 7 -8.70 2.27 -6.72
CA GLU A 7 -8.43 2.79 -8.06
C GLU A 7 -8.80 4.29 -8.17
N GLU A 8 -9.91 4.69 -7.56
CA GLU A 8 -10.33 6.10 -7.52
C GLU A 8 -9.34 6.95 -6.71
N TRP A 9 -8.91 6.48 -5.54
CA TRP A 9 -7.90 7.18 -4.73
C TRP A 9 -6.57 7.29 -5.46
N LEU A 10 -6.18 6.25 -6.20
CA LEU A 10 -4.97 6.29 -7.00
C LEU A 10 -5.06 7.34 -8.12
N ASN A 11 -6.22 7.43 -8.78
CA ASN A 11 -6.47 8.46 -9.79
C ASN A 11 -6.39 9.87 -9.19
N GLU A 12 -6.92 10.07 -7.98
CA GLU A 12 -6.77 11.34 -7.27
C GLU A 12 -5.31 11.69 -6.95
N VAL A 13 -4.52 10.71 -6.49
CA VAL A 13 -3.09 10.91 -6.24
C VAL A 13 -2.36 11.24 -7.53
N ASN A 14 -2.59 10.49 -8.60
CA ASN A 14 -1.93 10.73 -9.90
C ASN A 14 -2.31 12.08 -10.52
N ARG A 15 -3.52 12.60 -10.23
CA ARG A 15 -3.97 13.90 -10.71
C ARG A 15 -3.33 15.08 -9.98
N HIS A 16 -3.07 14.95 -8.68
CA HIS A 16 -2.67 16.09 -7.84
C HIS A 16 -1.22 16.02 -7.33
N ALA A 17 -0.59 14.86 -7.37
CA ALA A 17 0.78 14.66 -6.92
C ALA A 17 1.74 14.47 -8.10
N SER A 18 3.04 14.60 -7.83
CA SER A 18 4.08 14.29 -8.82
C SER A 18 4.04 12.82 -9.21
N GLU A 19 4.36 12.48 -10.47
CA GLU A 19 4.54 11.09 -10.91
C GLU A 19 5.56 10.33 -10.05
N ALA A 20 6.57 11.03 -9.53
CA ALA A 20 7.58 10.47 -8.63
C ALA A 20 7.08 10.16 -7.21
N THR A 21 5.82 10.43 -6.91
CA THR A 21 5.22 10.14 -5.60
C THR A 21 5.19 8.62 -5.39
N LEU A 22 5.93 8.17 -4.37
CA LEU A 22 5.95 6.77 -3.93
C LEU A 22 4.61 6.36 -3.32
N LYS A 23 4.21 5.12 -3.54
CA LYS A 23 2.90 4.58 -3.16
C LYS A 23 3.07 3.18 -2.58
N LEU A 24 2.28 2.87 -1.56
CA LEU A 24 2.23 1.57 -0.89
C LEU A 24 0.76 1.24 -0.61
N LEU A 25 0.29 0.07 -1.06
CA LEU A 25 -1.02 -0.43 -0.70
C LEU A 25 -0.98 -1.08 0.68
N VAL A 26 -1.87 -0.68 1.58
CA VAL A 26 -1.94 -1.20 2.95
C VAL A 26 -3.30 -1.82 3.23
N GLY A 27 -3.34 -3.14 3.37
CA GLY A 27 -4.52 -3.90 3.80
C GLY A 27 -4.62 -3.92 5.33
N ASN A 28 -5.31 -2.96 5.94
CA ASN A 28 -5.42 -2.88 7.39
C ASN A 28 -6.51 -3.82 7.97
N LYS A 29 -6.48 -4.05 9.29
CA LYS A 29 -7.36 -4.95 10.05
C LYS A 29 -7.12 -6.45 9.78
N ALA A 30 -5.88 -6.82 9.51
CA ALA A 30 -5.47 -8.22 9.34
C ALA A 30 -5.72 -9.11 10.58
N ASP A 31 -6.10 -8.55 11.73
CA ASP A 31 -6.57 -9.31 12.88
C ASP A 31 -7.97 -9.92 12.71
N LEU A 32 -8.79 -9.40 11.78
CA LEU A 32 -10.17 -9.85 11.55
C LEU A 32 -10.25 -10.90 10.44
N GLN A 33 -9.69 -12.09 10.67
CA GLN A 33 -9.64 -13.16 9.67
C GLN A 33 -11.03 -13.66 9.25
N GLU A 34 -11.94 -13.85 10.19
CA GLU A 34 -13.32 -14.30 9.90
C GLU A 34 -14.15 -13.26 9.14
N GLY A 35 -13.78 -11.98 9.24
CA GLY A 35 -14.43 -10.87 8.55
C GLY A 35 -13.74 -10.45 7.25
N LYS A 36 -12.74 -11.21 6.78
CA LYS A 36 -11.94 -10.87 5.61
C LYS A 36 -12.77 -10.99 4.34
N LYS A 37 -12.88 -9.87 3.61
CA LYS A 37 -13.66 -9.77 2.35
C LYS A 37 -12.82 -9.72 1.08
N VAL A 38 -11.50 -9.54 1.21
CA VAL A 38 -10.57 -9.44 0.09
C VAL A 38 -9.45 -10.44 0.35
N ALA A 39 -9.17 -11.31 -0.61
CA ALA A 39 -8.09 -12.29 -0.48
C ALA A 39 -6.72 -11.59 -0.52
N SER A 40 -5.72 -12.11 0.21
CA SER A 40 -4.37 -11.51 0.19
C SER A 40 -3.79 -11.53 -1.22
N GLU A 41 -4.05 -12.60 -1.96
CA GLU A 41 -3.59 -12.82 -3.34
C GLU A 41 -4.25 -11.84 -4.32
N GLU A 42 -5.52 -11.50 -4.09
CA GLU A 42 -6.24 -10.51 -4.89
C GLU A 42 -5.64 -9.11 -4.69
N ALA A 43 -5.43 -8.71 -3.43
CA ALA A 43 -4.82 -7.42 -3.10
C ALA A 43 -3.36 -7.33 -3.58
N GLN A 44 -2.60 -8.42 -3.47
CA GLN A 44 -1.24 -8.51 -3.99
C GLN A 44 -1.23 -8.38 -5.51
N SER A 45 -2.07 -9.15 -6.23
CA SER A 45 -2.16 -9.06 -7.69
C SER A 45 -2.56 -7.66 -8.16
N PHE A 46 -3.44 -6.99 -7.41
CA PHE A 46 -3.83 -5.62 -7.69
C PHE A 46 -2.64 -4.65 -7.51
N ALA A 47 -1.89 -4.76 -6.42
CA ALA A 47 -0.70 -3.94 -6.20
C ALA A 47 0.38 -4.17 -7.27
N ASP A 48 0.61 -5.43 -7.67
CA ASP A 48 1.57 -5.79 -8.71
C ASP A 48 1.21 -5.15 -10.06
N LYS A 49 -0.08 -5.16 -10.44
CA LYS A 49 -0.56 -4.49 -11.67
C LYS A 49 -0.30 -2.99 -11.66
N LEU A 50 -0.36 -2.37 -10.48
CA LEU A 50 -0.09 -0.94 -10.29
C LEU A 50 1.40 -0.62 -10.14
N GLY A 51 2.26 -1.64 -10.03
CA GLY A 51 3.69 -1.47 -9.78
C GLY A 51 4.01 -0.90 -8.39
N ILE A 52 3.13 -1.11 -7.41
CA ILE A 52 3.30 -0.63 -6.03
C ILE A 52 3.47 -1.80 -5.07
N SER A 53 4.14 -1.59 -3.94
CA SER A 53 4.25 -2.61 -2.91
C SER A 53 2.93 -2.80 -2.15
N PHE A 54 2.76 -3.97 -1.52
CA PHE A 54 1.60 -4.30 -0.69
C PHE A 54 2.04 -4.84 0.67
N LEU A 55 1.32 -4.45 1.73
CA LEU A 55 1.46 -5.01 3.07
C LEU A 55 0.09 -5.14 3.75
N GLU A 56 -0.15 -6.28 4.40
CA GLU A 56 -1.26 -6.40 5.36
C GLU A 56 -0.80 -5.99 6.75
N THR A 57 -1.62 -5.18 7.42
CA THR A 57 -1.33 -4.63 8.75
C THR A 57 -2.49 -4.84 9.71
N SER A 58 -2.19 -4.84 11.01
CA SER A 58 -3.19 -4.66 12.05
C SER A 58 -2.75 -3.52 12.96
N ALA A 59 -3.45 -2.38 12.85
CA ALA A 59 -3.26 -1.29 13.81
C ALA A 59 -3.59 -1.72 15.25
N LYS A 60 -4.54 -2.64 15.42
CA LYS A 60 -4.95 -3.16 16.73
C LYS A 60 -3.85 -4.00 17.39
N ASN A 61 -3.21 -4.88 16.62
CA ASN A 61 -2.20 -5.80 17.13
C ASN A 61 -0.76 -5.30 16.88
N ALA A 62 -0.60 -4.08 16.35
CA ALA A 62 0.67 -3.53 15.86
C ALA A 62 1.38 -4.38 14.79
N THR A 63 0.68 -5.32 14.15
CA THR A 63 1.25 -6.19 13.10
C THR A 63 1.58 -5.36 11.87
N ASN A 64 2.86 -5.41 11.44
CA ASN A 64 3.39 -4.77 10.23
C ASN A 64 3.21 -3.24 10.13
N VAL A 65 2.75 -2.57 11.18
CA VAL A 65 2.58 -1.11 11.18
C VAL A 65 3.94 -0.43 10.98
N GLU A 66 4.93 -0.80 11.78
CA GLU A 66 6.31 -0.31 11.63
C GLU A 66 6.89 -0.67 10.25
N SER A 67 6.68 -1.92 9.80
CA SER A 67 7.14 -2.39 8.49
C SER A 67 6.60 -1.54 7.34
N ALA A 68 5.36 -1.07 7.40
CA ALA A 68 4.78 -0.20 6.38
C ALA A 68 5.51 1.15 6.28
N PHE A 69 5.75 1.80 7.43
CA PHE A 69 6.50 3.07 7.45
C PHE A 69 7.96 2.89 7.05
N LEU A 70 8.63 1.85 7.53
CA LEU A 70 10.02 1.55 7.16
C LEU A 70 10.16 1.22 5.67
N THR A 71 9.17 0.55 5.07
CA THR A 71 9.16 0.27 3.62
C THR A 71 9.12 1.57 2.82
N MET A 72 8.21 2.48 3.16
CA MET A 72 8.13 3.80 2.52
C MET A 72 9.42 4.62 2.71
N ALA A 73 9.98 4.65 3.92
CA ALA A 73 11.22 5.36 4.20
C ALA A 73 12.40 4.81 3.38
N LYS A 74 12.52 3.48 3.28
CA LYS A 74 13.55 2.83 2.44
C LYS A 74 13.38 3.17 0.97
N GLN A 75 12.16 3.12 0.45
CA GLN A 75 11.89 3.50 -0.94
C GLN A 75 12.23 4.97 -1.21
N LEU A 76 11.92 5.87 -0.28
CA LEU A 76 12.28 7.29 -0.39
C LEU A 76 13.80 7.49 -0.48
N ILE A 77 14.55 6.79 0.35
CA ILE A 77 16.01 6.85 0.35
C ILE A 77 16.56 6.35 -1.00
N VAL A 78 16.07 5.20 -1.48
CA VAL A 78 16.50 4.62 -2.77
C VAL A 78 16.15 5.54 -3.94
N ALA A 79 14.91 6.03 -3.99
CA ALA A 79 14.46 6.93 -5.05
C ALA A 79 15.30 8.22 -5.10
N ARG A 80 15.69 8.76 -3.94
CA ARG A 80 16.61 9.90 -3.87
C ARG A 80 17.96 9.60 -4.52
N PHE A 81 18.51 8.40 -4.33
CA PHE A 81 19.81 8.04 -4.91
C PHE A 81 19.76 7.75 -6.41
N LEU A 82 18.61 7.34 -6.96
CA LEU A 82 18.45 7.06 -8.39
C LEU A 82 18.19 8.31 -9.24
N LEU A 83 17.85 9.43 -8.60
CA LEU A 83 17.59 10.72 -9.26
C LEU A 83 18.83 11.63 -9.34
N PHE A 84 20.01 11.13 -8.96
CA PHE A 84 21.32 11.75 -9.16
C PHE A 84 22.23 10.82 -9.96
#